data_AF-A0A7W0K2Y4-F1
#
_entry.id   AF-A0A7W0K2Y4-F1
#
_cell.length_a   1.000
_cell.length_b   1.000
_cell.length_c   1.000
_cell.angle_alpha   90.00
_cell.angle_beta   90.00
_cell.angle_gamma   90.00
#
_symmetry.space_group_name_H-M   'P 1'
#
loop_
_entity.id
_entity.type
_entity.pdbx_description
1 polymer ?
#
loop_
_entity_poly.entity_id
_entity_poly.type
_entity_poly.pdbx_seq_one_letter_code
_entity_poly.pdbx_strand_id
1 'polypeptide(L)' 'MARLMAPGATATALVSVMPRDGMPAIPGRHQLDAAYARHGLTLVEAREATPAEVAASGSSWAKRLRAPPDREVTLLRLR' A
#
# COMPACT_ATOMS: atom_id res chain seq x y z
N MET A 1 6.22 2.34 -11.66
CA MET A 1 7.05 2.24 -10.43
C MET A 1 8.37 1.53 -10.72
N ALA A 2 8.40 0.22 -11.02
CA ALA A 2 9.66 -0.52 -11.23
C ALA A 2 10.65 0.16 -12.20
N ARG A 3 10.17 0.66 -13.35
CA ARG A 3 10.99 1.36 -14.36
C ARG A 3 11.55 2.73 -13.91
N LEU A 4 11.09 3.26 -12.79
CA LEU A 4 11.50 4.56 -12.24
C LEU A 4 12.40 4.40 -11.01
N MET A 5 12.51 3.19 -10.47
CA MET A 5 13.29 2.92 -9.27
C MET A 5 14.73 2.61 -9.66
N ALA A 6 15.70 3.24 -8.99
CA ALA A 6 17.08 2.80 -9.06
C ALA A 6 17.20 1.37 -8.50
N PRO A 7 18.15 0.55 -8.96
CA PRO A 7 18.40 -0.77 -8.37
C PRO A 7 18.59 -0.69 -6.85
N GLY A 8 17.83 -1.50 -6.10
CA GLY A 8 17.86 -1.51 -4.63
C GLY A 8 17.09 -0.39 -3.94
N ALA A 9 16.47 0.54 -4.70
CA ALA A 9 15.59 1.54 -4.13
C ALA A 9 14.38 0.88 -3.47
N THR A 10 13.84 1.54 -2.45
CA THR A 10 12.61 1.09 -1.78
C THR A 10 11.47 2.02 -2.13
N ALA A 11 10.32 1.45 -2.51
CA ALA A 11 9.07 2.18 -2.65
C ALA A 11 8.10 1.81 -1.53
N THR A 12 7.36 2.80 -1.04
CA THR A 12 6.27 2.59 -0.08
C THR A 12 4.97 3.03 -0.75
N ALA A 13 3.95 2.17 -0.70
CA ALA A 13 2.60 2.48 -1.11
C ALA A 13 1.64 2.34 0.07
N LEU A 14 0.72 3.28 0.21
CA LEU A 14 -0.40 3.20 1.15
C LEU A 14 -1.66 2.97 0.33
N VAL A 15 -2.35 1.86 0.59
CA VAL A 15 -3.51 1.41 -0.16
C VAL A 15 -4.68 1.27 0.78
N SER A 16 -5.81 1.88 0.47
CA SER A 16 -7.02 1.76 1.28
C SER A 16 -8.19 1.40 0.39
N VAL A 17 -8.63 0.14 0.50
CA VAL A 17 -9.75 -0.41 -0.28
C VAL A 17 -10.72 -1.06 0.68
N MET A 18 -11.98 -0.64 0.64
CA MET A 18 -13.08 -1.15 1.44
C MET A 18 -14.20 -1.67 0.52
N PRO A 19 -15.08 -2.58 0.99
CA PRO A 19 -16.20 -3.08 0.19
C PRO A 19 -17.09 -1.96 -0.40
N ARG A 20 -17.29 -0.88 0.35
CA ARG A 20 -18.05 0.32 -0.08
C ARG A 20 -17.39 1.11 -1.22
N ASP A 21 -16.11 0.86 -1.52
CA ASP A 21 -15.42 1.50 -2.64
C ASP A 21 -15.74 0.79 -3.99
N GLY A 22 -16.53 -0.30 -3.98
CA GLY A 22 -16.89 -1.05 -5.19
C GLY A 22 -15.72 -1.84 -5.79
N MET A 23 -14.66 -2.05 -5.02
CA MET A 23 -13.43 -2.73 -5.44
C MET A 23 -13.23 -4.01 -4.61
N PRO A 24 -12.59 -5.06 -5.18
CA PRO A 24 -12.21 -6.25 -4.43
C PRO A 24 -11.28 -5.90 -3.26
N ALA A 25 -11.37 -6.67 -2.17
CA ALA A 25 -10.43 -6.56 -1.07
C ALA A 25 -8.97 -6.77 -1.54
N ILE A 26 -8.02 -6.24 -0.77
CA ILE A 26 -6.60 -6.42 -1.08
C ILE A 26 -6.28 -7.93 -1.05
N PRO A 27 -5.64 -8.48 -2.11
CA PRO A 27 -5.27 -9.88 -2.16
C PRO A 27 -4.37 -10.31 -1.00
N GLY A 28 -4.39 -11.60 -0.69
CA GLY A 28 -3.49 -12.17 0.33
C GLY A 28 -2.01 -12.05 -0.09
N ARG A 29 -1.10 -12.14 0.90
CA ARG A 29 0.35 -11.91 0.71
C ARG A 29 0.95 -12.66 -0.49
N HIS A 30 0.69 -13.96 -0.62
CA HIS A 30 1.21 -14.77 -1.72
C HIS A 30 0.78 -14.27 -3.12
N GLN A 31 -0.45 -13.77 -3.25
CA GLN A 31 -0.95 -13.24 -4.52
C GLN A 31 -0.29 -11.90 -4.85
N LEU A 32 -0.10 -11.05 -3.84
CA LEU A 32 0.63 -9.79 -4.00
C LEU A 32 2.10 -10.03 -4.37
N ASP A 33 2.78 -10.95 -3.69
CA ASP A 33 4.17 -11.32 -3.99
C ASP A 33 4.32 -11.75 -5.46
N ALA A 34 3.45 -12.67 -5.92
CA ALA A 34 3.45 -13.11 -7.31
C ALA A 34 3.17 -11.98 -8.30
N ALA A 35 2.24 -11.08 -7.99
CA ALA A 35 1.89 -9.95 -8.85
C ALA A 35 3.06 -8.95 -8.97
N TYR A 36 3.72 -8.60 -7.87
CA TYR A 36 4.88 -7.69 -7.90
C TYR A 36 6.12 -8.33 -8.53
N ALA A 37 6.36 -9.62 -8.28
CA ALA A 37 7.48 -10.35 -8.86
C ALA A 37 7.43 -10.37 -10.40
N ARG A 38 6.23 -10.44 -11.00
CA ARG A 38 6.03 -10.33 -12.46
C ARG A 38 6.52 -9.01 -13.05
N HIS A 39 6.69 -7.98 -12.22
CA HIS A 39 7.20 -6.67 -12.60
C HIS A 39 8.62 -6.39 -12.10
N GLY A 40 9.33 -7.42 -11.62
CA GLY A 40 10.69 -7.30 -11.09
C GLY A 40 10.76 -6.60 -9.73
N LEU A 41 9.66 -6.56 -8.98
CA LEU A 41 9.60 -5.99 -7.64
C LEU A 41 9.44 -7.08 -6.60
N THR A 42 10.18 -6.96 -5.50
CA THR A 42 10.05 -7.82 -4.33
C THR A 42 9.20 -7.11 -3.28
N LEU A 43 8.07 -7.72 -2.90
CA LEU A 43 7.27 -7.24 -1.79
C LEU A 43 7.94 -7.66 -0.46
N VAL A 44 8.42 -6.66 0.26
CA VAL A 44 9.13 -6.81 1.54
C VAL A 44 8.14 -6.87 2.69
N GLU A 45 7.17 -5.96 2.69
CA GLU A 45 6.22 -5.81 3.78
C GLU A 45 4.81 -5.57 3.24
N ALA A 46 3.82 -6.21 3.85
CA ALA A 46 2.40 -5.97 3.63
C ALA A 46 1.69 -6.09 4.97
N ARG A 47 1.22 -4.97 5.53
CA ARG A 47 0.54 -4.92 6.83
C ARG A 47 -0.36 -3.71 6.94
N GLU A 48 -1.14 -3.63 7.99
CA GLU A 48 -1.86 -2.41 8.34
C GLU A 48 -0.87 -1.25 8.62
N ALA A 49 -1.20 -0.07 8.09
CA ALA A 49 -0.47 1.16 8.27
C ALA A 49 -0.94 1.87 9.54
N THR A 50 0.00 2.43 10.29
CA THR A 50 -0.33 3.24 11.46
C THR A 50 -0.89 4.61 11.05
N PRO A 51 -1.68 5.29 11.91
CA PRO A 51 -2.14 6.65 11.66
C PRO A 51 -1.01 7.68 11.44
N ALA A 52 0.17 7.41 12.01
CA ALA A 52 1.38 8.23 11.83
C ALA A 52 1.97 8.06 10.42
N GLU A 53 2.07 6.82 9.92
CA GLU A 53 2.53 6.53 8.56
C GLU A 53 1.59 7.13 7.50
N VAL A 54 0.27 7.07 7.74
CA VAL A 54 -0.71 7.72 6.87
C VAL A 54 -0.55 9.24 6.87
N ALA A 55 -0.28 9.85 8.03
CA ALA A 55 0.00 11.28 8.15
C ALA A 55 1.25 11.70 7.37
N ALA A 56 2.32 10.93 7.53
CA ALA A 56 3.62 11.22 6.95
C ALA A 56 3.61 11.20 5.41
N SER A 57 2.60 10.58 4.79
CA SER A 57 2.42 10.63 3.34
C SER A 57 2.21 12.03 2.77
N GLY A 58 1.77 12.99 3.59
CA GLY A 58 1.45 14.36 3.14
C GLY A 58 0.26 14.44 2.17
N SER A 59 -0.45 13.34 1.95
CA SER A 59 -1.55 13.27 0.99
C SER A 59 -2.80 14.00 1.51
N SER A 60 -3.54 14.66 0.63
CA SER A 60 -4.88 15.17 0.96
C SER A 60 -5.84 14.05 1.39
N TRP A 61 -5.58 12.81 0.95
CA TRP A 61 -6.28 11.62 1.41
C TRP A 61 -5.99 11.29 2.88
N ALA A 62 -4.82 11.63 3.43
CA ALA A 62 -4.49 11.33 4.82
C ALA A 62 -5.51 11.95 5.80
N LYS A 63 -6.03 13.14 5.48
CA LYS A 63 -7.10 13.79 6.26
C LYS A 63 -8.42 13.03 6.17
N ARG A 64 -8.75 12.52 4.98
CA ARG A 64 -9.99 11.76 4.71
C ARG A 64 -9.96 10.37 5.32
N LEU A 65 -8.79 9.76 5.41
CA LEU A 65 -8.59 8.45 6.02
C LEU A 65 -8.66 8.50 7.55
N ARG A 66 -8.47 9.67 8.16
CA ARG A 66 -8.64 9.90 9.61
C ARG A 66 -10.09 10.15 10.03
N ALA A 67 -10.98 10.41 9.08
CA ALA A 67 -12.35 10.89 9.34
C ALA A 67 -13.40 9.79 9.61
N PRO A 68 -13.23 8.53 9.16
CA PRO A 68 -14.04 7.39 9.61
C PRO A 68 -13.26 6.48 10.58
N PRO A 69 -13.91 5.89 11.59
CA PRO A 69 -13.26 4.95 12.52
C PRO A 69 -12.81 3.63 11.88
N ASP A 70 -13.38 3.24 10.74
CA ASP A 70 -13.20 1.91 10.15
C ASP A 70 -12.69 1.97 8.70
N ARG A 71 -11.62 2.72 8.44
CA ARG A 71 -10.95 2.68 7.12
C ARG A 71 -9.53 2.18 7.26
N GLU A 72 -9.38 0.89 7.01
CA GLU A 72 -8.08 0.24 7.00
C GLU A 72 -7.22 0.78 5.85
N VAL A 73 -5.93 0.94 6.14
CA VAL A 73 -4.91 1.32 5.17
C VAL A 73 -3.83 0.26 5.25
N THR A 74 -3.52 -0.39 4.13
CA THR A 74 -2.40 -1.32 4.03
C THR A 74 -1.15 -0.58 3.56
N LEU A 75 -0.06 -0.74 4.29
CA LEU A 75 1.28 -0.36 3.85
C LEU A 75 1.89 -1.50 3.06
N LEU A 76 2.38 -1.19 1.86
CA LEU A 76 3.18 -2.07 1.03
C LEU A 76 4.58 -1.49 0.88
N ARG A 77 5.62 -2.28 1.17
CA ARG A 77 7.01 -1.90 0.93
C ARG A 77 7.62 -2.79 -0.15
N LEU A 78 8.15 -2.18 -1.20
CA LEU A 78 8.63 -2.84 -2.41
C LEU A 78 10.11 -2.50 -2.62
N ARG A 79 10.87 -3.43 -3.18
CA ARG A 79 12.26 -3.24 -3.63
C ARG A 79 12.44 -3.73 -5.05
#